data_AF-A0A957ZIE5-F1
#
_entry.id   AF-A0A957ZIE5-F1
#
_cell.length_a   1.000
_cell.length_b   1.000
_cell.length_c   1.000
_cell.angle_alpha   90.00
_cell.angle_beta   90.00
_cell.angle_gamma   90.00
#
_symmetry.space_group_name_H-M   'P 1'
#
loop_
_entity.id
_entity.type
_entity.pdbx_description
1 polymer ?
#
loop_
_entity_poly.entity_id
_entity_poly.type
_entity_poly.pdbx_seq_one_letter_code
_entity_poly.pdbx_strand_id
1 'polypeptide(L)'
;NVHIAHYEQGNRFNHEERRERKLLLNRREINALHEAATRRGFTIVPLRVYINDRGRAKVEIGVARGKQLHDKRDTIAKRDTDRDLRRAIKGEW
;
A
#
# COMPACT_ATOMS: atom_id res chain seq x y z
N ASN A 1 -6.99 -4.85 -3.27
CA ASN A 1 -6.23 -5.53 -4.34
C ASN A 1 -4.78 -5.68 -3.94
N VAL A 2 -4.38 -6.91 -3.61
CA VAL A 2 -2.99 -7.31 -3.39
C VAL A 2 -2.67 -8.42 -4.38
N HIS A 3 -1.52 -8.34 -5.05
CA HIS A 3 -1.05 -9.38 -5.96
C HIS A 3 0.00 -10.21 -5.23
N ILE A 4 -0.31 -11.48 -4.99
CA ILE A 4 0.65 -12.44 -4.42
C ILE A 4 0.79 -13.55 -5.44
N ALA A 5 1.93 -13.53 -6.14
CA ALA A 5 2.25 -14.51 -7.17
C ALA A 5 2.13 -15.93 -6.62
N HIS A 6 1.78 -16.85 -7.51
CA HIS A 6 1.86 -18.26 -7.19
C HIS A 6 3.29 -18.67 -6.87
N TYR A 7 3.43 -19.69 -6.02
CA TYR A 7 4.73 -20.28 -5.76
C TYR A 7 4.97 -21.38 -6.80
N GLU A 8 6.00 -21.21 -7.64
CA GLU A 8 6.28 -22.11 -8.77
C GLU A 8 6.60 -23.53 -8.31
N GLN A 9 7.25 -23.67 -7.16
CA GLN A 9 7.55 -24.95 -6.52
C GLN A 9 6.37 -25.47 -5.69
N GLY A 10 5.18 -24.85 -5.82
CA GLY A 10 3.94 -25.28 -5.21
C GLY A 10 3.24 -26.41 -5.97
N ASN A 11 2.19 -26.96 -5.38
CA ASN A 11 1.34 -27.97 -6.03
C ASN A 11 0.29 -27.27 -6.93
N ARG A 12 -0.44 -28.04 -7.74
CA ARG A 12 -1.55 -27.59 -8.61
C ARG A 12 -2.65 -26.83 -7.88
N PHE A 13 -2.75 -26.97 -6.56
CA PHE A 13 -3.70 -26.27 -5.69
C PHE A 13 -3.14 -24.94 -5.14
N ASN A 14 -2.73 -24.04 -6.04
CA ASN A 14 -2.27 -22.71 -5.63
C ASN A 14 -3.44 -21.75 -5.36
N HIS A 15 -3.23 -20.74 -4.51
CA HIS A 15 -4.22 -19.70 -4.23
C HIS A 15 -4.40 -18.76 -5.40
N GLU A 16 -5.61 -18.27 -5.69
CA GLU A 16 -5.78 -17.19 -6.67
C GLU A 16 -4.99 -15.92 -6.26
N GLU A 17 -4.18 -15.38 -7.17
CA GLU A 17 -3.20 -14.33 -6.87
C GLU A 17 -3.84 -13.08 -6.25
N ARG A 18 -5.02 -12.70 -6.78
CA ARG A 18 -5.77 -11.49 -6.41
C ARG A 18 -6.92 -11.73 -5.44
N ARG A 19 -7.03 -12.92 -4.84
CA ARG A 19 -8.13 -13.22 -3.91
C ARG A 19 -8.23 -12.21 -2.76
N GLU A 20 -9.45 -11.95 -2.34
CA GLU A 20 -9.73 -11.17 -1.15
C GLU A 20 -9.25 -11.93 0.10
N ARG A 21 -8.52 -11.22 0.97
CA ARG A 21 -7.97 -11.78 2.21
C ARG A 21 -8.52 -10.97 3.38
N LYS A 22 -9.24 -11.63 4.27
CA LYS A 22 -9.82 -11.00 5.46
C LYS A 22 -8.71 -10.57 6.43
N LEU A 23 -8.74 -9.31 6.84
CA LEU A 23 -7.84 -8.80 7.88
C LEU A 23 -8.38 -9.20 9.26
N LEU A 24 -7.45 -9.60 10.14
CA LEU A 24 -7.76 -9.99 11.52
C LEU A 24 -7.50 -8.78 12.41
N LEU A 25 -8.57 -8.08 12.77
CA LEU A 25 -8.58 -6.87 13.59
C LEU A 25 -9.50 -7.07 14.79
N ASN A 26 -9.27 -6.30 15.85
CA ASN A 26 -10.17 -6.28 16.99
C ASN A 26 -11.49 -5.56 16.65
N ARG A 27 -12.59 -5.90 17.33
CA ARG A 27 -13.90 -5.28 17.05
C ARG A 27 -13.87 -3.74 17.16
N ARG A 28 -13.17 -3.21 18.16
CA ARG A 28 -13.02 -1.76 18.37
C ARG A 28 -12.28 -1.08 17.20
N GLU A 29 -11.23 -1.71 16.68
CA GLU A 29 -10.46 -1.21 15.54
C GLU A 29 -11.29 -1.23 14.25
N ILE A 30 -12.07 -2.30 14.04
CA ILE A 30 -12.98 -2.40 12.89
C ILE A 30 -13.98 -1.25 12.89
N ASN A 31 -14.61 -0.96 14.03
CA ASN A 31 -15.58 0.13 14.13
C ASN A 31 -14.92 1.49 13.84
N ALA A 32 -13.74 1.76 14.42
CA ALA A 32 -13.02 3.01 14.19
C ALA A 32 -12.62 3.18 12.71
N LEU A 33 -12.15 2.11 12.05
CA LEU A 33 -11.81 2.12 10.63
C LEU A 33 -13.04 2.25 9.73
N HIS A 34 -14.15 1.63 10.11
CA HIS A 34 -15.41 1.74 9.38
C HIS A 34 -15.93 3.19 9.42
N GLU A 35 -15.94 3.83 10.59
CA GLU A 35 -16.28 5.25 10.72
C GLU A 35 -15.35 6.16 9.91
N ALA A 36 -14.05 5.85 9.88
CA ALA A 36 -13.09 6.60 9.08
C ALA A 36 -13.32 6.40 7.57
N ALA A 37 -13.63 5.18 7.12
CA ALA A 37 -13.88 4.86 5.72
C ALA A 37 -15.22 5.44 5.20
N THR A 38 -16.23 5.55 6.05
CA THR A 38 -17.53 6.16 5.69
C THR A 38 -17.41 7.67 5.50
N ARG A 39 -16.42 8.34 6.12
CA ARG A 39 -16.16 9.76 5.89
C ARG A 39 -15.66 9.98 4.46
N ARG A 40 -16.36 10.82 3.71
CA ARG A 40 -16.05 11.12 2.30
C ARG A 40 -14.58 11.52 2.11
N GLY A 41 -13.90 10.81 1.21
CA GLY A 41 -12.53 11.12 0.78
C GLY A 41 -11.42 10.45 1.59
N PHE A 42 -11.74 9.67 2.64
CA PHE A 42 -10.78 8.83 3.32
C PHE A 42 -10.79 7.40 2.75
N THR A 43 -9.61 6.77 2.73
CA THR A 43 -9.43 5.41 2.21
C THR A 43 -8.39 4.69 3.05
N ILE A 44 -8.61 3.41 3.29
CA ILE A 44 -7.67 2.55 4.01
C ILE A 44 -6.66 2.02 3.01
N VAL A 45 -5.37 2.21 3.30
CA VAL A 45 -4.26 1.78 2.44
C VAL A 45 -3.25 0.95 3.23
N PRO A 46 -2.64 -0.08 2.64
CA PRO A 46 -1.52 -0.78 3.25
C PRO A 46 -0.26 0.10 3.21
N LEU A 47 0.48 0.14 4.30
CA LEU A 47 1.76 0.87 4.42
C LEU A 47 2.95 -0.08 4.27
N ARG A 48 2.94 -1.19 5.03
CA ARG A 48 3.95 -2.23 4.94
C ARG A 48 3.39 -3.60 5.27
N VAL A 49 4.00 -4.63 4.70
CA VAL A 49 3.80 -6.02 5.08
C VAL A 49 5.07 -6.48 5.76
N TYR A 50 4.95 -7.13 6.92
CA TYR A 50 6.10 -7.62 7.68
C TYR A 50 5.78 -8.97 8.32
N ILE A 51 6.82 -9.77 8.52
CA ILE A 51 6.73 -11.00 9.32
C ILE A 51 7.04 -10.62 10.77
N ASN A 52 6.16 -10.94 11.70
CA ASN A 52 6.41 -10.70 13.12
C ASN A 52 7.29 -11.81 13.73
N ASP A 53 7.72 -11.63 14.98
CA ASP A 53 8.59 -12.59 15.69
C ASP A 53 7.96 -13.99 15.84
N ARG A 54 6.63 -14.10 15.67
CA ARG A 54 5.89 -15.37 15.67
C ARG A 54 5.79 -16.01 14.28
N GLY A 55 6.50 -15.50 13.28
CA GLY A 55 6.51 -16.02 11.91
C GLY A 55 5.23 -15.73 11.10
N ARG A 56 4.37 -14.80 11.56
CA ARG A 56 3.11 -14.47 10.88
C ARG A 56 3.24 -13.20 10.05
N ALA A 57 2.70 -13.23 8.84
CA ALA A 57 2.55 -12.03 8.02
C ALA A 57 1.51 -11.09 8.62
N LYS A 58 1.94 -9.86 8.91
CA LYS A 58 1.10 -8.75 9.35
C LYS A 58 1.15 -7.63 8.32
N VAL A 59 0.04 -6.92 8.19
CA VAL A 59 -0.09 -5.76 7.32
C VAL A 59 -0.34 -4.56 8.22
N GLU A 60 0.53 -3.56 8.12
CA GLU A 60 0.25 -2.24 8.68
C GLU A 60 -0.63 -1.46 7.71
N ILE A 61 -1.71 -0.90 8.22
CA ILE A 61 -2.69 -0.13 7.45
C ILE A 61 -2.79 1.28 8.00
N GLY A 62 -3.01 2.23 7.11
CA GLY A 62 -3.24 3.64 7.44
C GLY A 62 -4.50 4.16 6.79
N VAL A 63 -5.10 5.19 7.39
CA VAL A 63 -6.19 5.96 6.79
C VAL A 63 -5.58 7.17 6.11
N ALA A 64 -5.78 7.29 4.80
CA ALA A 64 -5.26 8.38 4.00
C ALA A 64 -6.38 9.11 3.27
N ARG A 65 -6.16 10.38 2.94
CA ARG A 65 -7.02 11.15 2.03
C ARG A 65 -6.35 11.20 0.66
N GLY A 66 -7.11 10.89 -0.39
CA GLY A 66 -6.62 11.04 -1.75
C GLY A 66 -6.31 12.50 -2.07
N LYS A 67 -5.14 12.78 -2.66
CA LYS A 67 -4.81 14.12 -3.19
C LYS A 67 -5.74 14.48 -4.34
N GLN A 68 -6.08 15.76 -4.47
CA GLN A 68 -6.86 16.25 -5.61
C GLN A 68 -6.03 16.20 -6.90
N LEU A 69 -6.70 16.24 -8.05
CA LEU A 69 -6.03 16.07 -9.34
C LEU A 69 -5.01 17.19 -9.62
N HIS A 70 -5.30 18.42 -9.16
CA HIS A 70 -4.39 19.56 -9.27
C HIS A 70 -3.12 19.33 -8.42
N ASP A 71 -3.26 18.93 -7.16
CA ASP A 71 -2.14 18.63 -6.26
C ASP A 71 -1.23 17.51 -6.79
N LYS A 72 -1.81 16.56 -7.54
CA LYS A 72 -1.04 15.48 -8.17
C LYS A 72 -0.12 16.01 -9.26
N ARG A 73 -0.56 16.98 -10.08
CA ARG A 73 0.27 17.56 -11.15
C ARG A 73 1.51 18.22 -10.58
N ASP A 74 1.36 19.06 -9.55
CA ASP A 74 2.49 19.72 -8.89
C ASP A 74 3.43 18.73 -8.21
N THR A 75 2.88 17.68 -7.58
CA THR A 75 3.70 16.63 -6.96
C THR A 75 4.48 15.83 -8.00
N ILE A 76 3.89 15.54 -9.16
CA ILE A 76 4.54 14.81 -10.26
C ILE A 76 5.66 15.68 -10.85
N ALA A 77 5.37 16.94 -11.16
CA ALA A 77 6.36 17.89 -11.69
C ALA A 77 7.57 18.01 -10.75
N LYS A 78 7.35 18.21 -9.44
CA LYS A 78 8.42 18.27 -8.43
C LYS A 78 9.24 16.97 -8.34
N ARG A 79 8.61 15.81 -8.52
CA ARG A 79 9.29 14.51 -8.48
C ARG A 79 10.15 14.28 -9.71
N ASP A 80 9.67 14.70 -10.88
CA ASP A 80 10.44 14.58 -12.12
C ASP A 80 11.63 15.54 -12.11
N THR A 81 11.46 16.79 -11.66
CA THR A 81 12.58 17.73 -11.53
C THR A 81 13.65 17.25 -10.53
N ASP A 82 13.25 16.70 -9.39
CA ASP A 82 14.19 16.11 -8.41
C ASP A 82 14.91 14.88 -8.98
N ARG A 83 14.23 14.05 -9.79
CA ARG A 83 14.86 12.91 -10.47
C ARG A 83 15.92 13.37 -11.47
N ASP A 84 15.62 14.41 -12.25
CA ASP A 84 16.55 14.91 -13.27
C ASP A 84 17.74 15.63 -12.64
N LEU A 85 17.53 16.41 -11.57
CA LEU A 85 18.62 17.01 -10.79
C LEU A 85 19.56 15.93 -10.22
N ARG A 86 19.01 14.85 -9.65
CA ARG A 86 19.83 13.72 -9.15
C ARG A 86 20.62 13.01 -10.24
N ARG A 87 20.07 12.92 -11.46
CA ARG A 87 20.80 12.35 -12.61
C ARG A 87 21.94 13.26 -13.05
N ALA A 88 21.71 14.57 -13.12
CA ALA A 88 22.75 15.54 -13.47
C ALA A 88 23.93 15.50 -12.48
N ILE A 89 23.64 15.53 -11.17
CA ILE A 89 24.65 15.43 -10.11
C ILE A 89 25.44 14.12 -10.18
N LYS A 90 24.81 13.00 -10.57
CA LYS A 90 25.48 11.70 -10.69
C LYS A 90 26.31 11.57 -11.98
N GLY A 91 25.98 12.32 -13.03
CA GLY A 91 26.67 12.28 -14.32
C GLY A 91 27.91 13.16 -14.40
N GLU A 92 28.08 14.11 -13.48
CA GLU A 92 29.26 15.00 -13.40
C GLU A 92 30.38 14.49 -12.47
N TRP A 93 30.34 13.20 -12.09
CA TRP A 93 31.41 12.50 -11.36
C TRP A 93 32.01 11.37 -12.19
#